data_AF-A0A6V8PJV3-F1
#
_entry.id   AF-A0A6V8PJV3-F1
#
_cell.length_a   1.000
_cell.length_b   1.000
_cell.length_c   1.000
_cell.angle_alpha   90.00
_cell.angle_beta   90.00
_cell.angle_gamma   90.00
#
_symmetry.space_group_name_H-M   'P 1'
#
loop_
_entity.id
_entity.type
_entity.pdbx_description
1 polymer ?
#
loop_
_entity_poly.entity_id
_entity_poly.type
_entity_poly.pdbx_seq_one_letter_code
_entity_poly.pdbx_strand_id
1 'polypeptide(L)'
;MVRAKDEGKDVVVVLSALGDTTDVLLNMAYNINPHPQKRELDMLVSTGEQISIALLAMAIHFLGYDAVSFTASQVGILTDSVYTKARILDIKKDRIVDELKKGRIVVVAGFQGVTRDGDITTLGRGGSDTTAVALAAALGAEYCEIFTDVEGVF
;
A
#
# COMPACT_ATOMS: atom_id res chain seq x y z
N MET A 1 -3.65 5.72 -14.42
CA MET A 1 -2.20 5.62 -14.20
C MET A 1 -1.39 5.70 -15.51
N VAL A 2 -1.51 4.76 -16.46
CA VAL A 2 -0.74 4.78 -17.73
C VAL A 2 -0.97 6.08 -18.52
N ARG A 3 -2.23 6.49 -18.68
CA ARG A 3 -2.57 7.78 -19.28
C ARG A 3 -1.91 8.99 -18.59
N ALA A 4 -1.86 9.00 -17.25
CA ALA A 4 -1.19 10.08 -16.52
C ALA A 4 0.33 10.08 -16.79
N LYS A 5 0.91 8.89 -17.02
CA LYS A 5 2.31 8.77 -17.44
C LYS A 5 2.53 9.31 -18.85
N ASP A 6 1.61 9.06 -19.78
CA ASP A 6 1.63 9.62 -21.14
C ASP A 6 1.51 11.15 -21.14
N GLU A 7 0.80 11.70 -20.15
CA GLU A 7 0.71 13.15 -19.89
C GLU A 7 1.99 13.72 -19.23
N GLY A 8 3.04 12.92 -19.06
CA GLY A 8 4.34 13.34 -18.53
C GLY A 8 4.41 13.44 -17.00
N LYS A 9 3.46 12.85 -16.28
CA LYS A 9 3.41 12.93 -14.82
C LYS A 9 4.17 11.79 -14.14
N ASP A 10 4.68 12.08 -12.96
CA ASP A 10 5.18 11.06 -12.03
C ASP A 10 4.00 10.44 -11.28
N VAL A 11 3.97 9.10 -11.24
CA VAL A 11 2.81 8.35 -10.76
C VAL A 11 3.22 7.40 -9.66
N VAL A 12 2.61 7.57 -8.49
CA VAL A 12 2.62 6.61 -7.38
C VAL A 12 1.20 6.06 -7.24
N VAL A 13 1.07 4.74 -7.27
CA VAL A 13 -0.21 4.03 -7.12
C VAL A 13 -0.21 3.33 -5.77
N VAL A 14 -1.29 3.45 -5.00
CA VAL A 14 -1.49 2.68 -3.76
C VAL A 14 -2.61 1.69 -3.98
N LEU A 15 -2.39 0.42 -3.61
CA LEU A 15 -3.39 -0.65 -3.78
C LEU A 15 -3.78 -1.29 -2.46
N SER A 16 -5.07 -1.62 -2.37
CA SER A 16 -5.63 -2.59 -1.42
C SER A 16 -5.49 -4.02 -1.94
N ALA A 17 -5.77 -4.99 -1.06
CA ALA A 17 -5.97 -6.37 -1.47
C ALA A 17 -7.09 -6.51 -2.52
N LEU A 18 -6.99 -7.55 -3.36
CA LEU A 18 -7.92 -7.79 -4.47
C LEU A 18 -9.26 -8.33 -3.95
N GLY A 19 -10.37 -7.65 -4.22
CA GLY A 19 -11.71 -8.10 -3.84
C GLY A 19 -11.80 -8.45 -2.35
N ASP A 20 -12.37 -9.62 -2.04
CA ASP A 20 -12.58 -10.07 -0.65
C ASP A 20 -11.34 -10.75 -0.02
N THR A 21 -10.14 -10.58 -0.60
CA THR A 21 -8.92 -11.29 -0.16
C THR A 21 -8.61 -11.06 1.32
N THR A 22 -8.74 -9.83 1.82
CA THR A 22 -8.50 -9.53 3.25
C THR A 22 -9.45 -10.32 4.15
N ASP A 23 -10.72 -10.42 3.78
CA ASP A 23 -11.73 -11.17 4.55
C ASP A 23 -11.46 -12.67 4.51
N VAL A 24 -11.04 -13.20 3.35
CA VAL A 24 -10.61 -14.60 3.22
C VAL A 24 -9.43 -14.90 4.15
N LEU A 25 -8.41 -14.04 4.18
CA LEU A 25 -7.24 -14.21 5.05
C LEU A 25 -7.62 -14.14 6.54
N LEU A 26 -8.47 -13.19 6.92
CA LEU A 26 -8.98 -13.09 8.29
C LEU A 26 -9.76 -14.35 8.69
N ASN A 27 -10.65 -14.84 7.83
CA ASN A 27 -11.41 -16.06 8.07
C ASN A 27 -10.49 -17.28 8.26
N MET A 28 -9.42 -17.40 7.48
CA MET A 28 -8.42 -18.45 7.66
C MET A 28 -7.76 -18.38 9.04
N ALA A 29 -7.36 -17.19 9.51
CA ALA A 29 -6.77 -17.02 10.82
C ALA A 29 -7.74 -17.42 11.95
N TYR A 30 -8.99 -16.94 11.89
CA TYR A 30 -9.99 -17.22 12.92
C TYR A 30 -10.43 -18.69 12.97
N ASN A 31 -10.40 -19.38 11.83
CA ASN A 31 -10.62 -20.83 11.79
C ASN A 31 -9.52 -21.63 12.51
N ILE A 32 -8.29 -21.10 12.56
CA ILE A 32 -7.17 -21.73 13.28
C ILE A 32 -7.20 -21.37 14.76
N ASN A 33 -7.39 -20.09 15.07
CA ASN A 33 -7.43 -19.57 16.43
C ASN A 33 -8.46 -18.41 16.51
N PRO A 34 -9.53 -18.52 17.31
CA PRO A 34 -10.53 -17.45 17.45
C PRO A 34 -9.97 -16.18 18.11
N HIS A 35 -8.82 -16.26 18.78
CA HIS A 35 -8.11 -15.13 19.38
C HIS A 35 -6.64 -15.12 18.93
N PRO A 36 -6.38 -14.89 17.63
CA PRO A 36 -5.03 -14.91 17.10
C PRO A 36 -4.25 -13.69 17.59
N GLN A 37 -2.94 -13.84 17.72
CA GLN A 37 -2.04 -12.76 18.07
C GLN A 37 -2.10 -11.67 16.99
N LYS A 38 -2.34 -10.43 17.41
CA LYS A 38 -2.51 -9.29 16.48
C LYS A 38 -1.33 -9.06 15.55
N ARG A 39 -0.10 -9.32 16.03
CA ARG A 39 1.12 -9.24 15.21
C ARG A 39 1.08 -10.24 14.05
N GLU A 40 0.61 -11.46 14.30
CA GLU A 40 0.50 -12.49 13.26
C GLU A 40 -0.71 -12.24 12.33
N LEU A 41 -1.77 -11.60 12.82
CA LEU A 41 -2.82 -11.09 11.94
C LEU A 41 -2.25 -10.10 10.94
N ASP A 42 -1.52 -9.08 11.41
CA ASP A 42 -0.91 -8.06 10.53
C ASP A 42 0.06 -8.69 9.53
N MET A 43 0.88 -9.65 9.97
CA MET A 43 1.73 -10.46 9.10
C MET A 43 0.92 -11.14 7.99
N LEU A 44 -0.17 -11.82 8.35
CA LEU A 44 -0.99 -12.56 7.39
C LEU A 44 -1.73 -11.63 6.42
N VAL A 45 -2.49 -10.66 6.91
CA VAL A 45 -3.38 -9.87 6.05
C VAL A 45 -2.60 -8.95 5.11
N SER A 46 -1.40 -8.51 5.48
CA SER A 46 -0.53 -7.69 4.62
C SER A 46 -0.11 -8.37 3.31
N THR A 47 -0.28 -9.70 3.22
CA THR A 47 0.03 -10.46 2.00
C THR A 47 -0.99 -10.18 0.89
N GLY A 48 -2.22 -9.79 1.24
CA GLY A 48 -3.26 -9.45 0.27
C GLY A 48 -2.83 -8.31 -0.65
N GLU A 49 -2.31 -7.21 -0.07
CA GLU A 49 -1.81 -6.08 -0.84
C GLU A 49 -0.55 -6.43 -1.63
N GLN A 50 0.32 -7.30 -1.10
CA GLN A 50 1.53 -7.75 -1.81
C GLN A 50 1.19 -8.46 -3.13
N ILE A 51 0.14 -9.29 -3.13
CA ILE A 51 -0.38 -9.93 -4.34
C ILE A 51 -0.83 -8.86 -5.34
N SER A 52 -1.67 -7.92 -4.90
CA SER A 52 -2.20 -6.85 -5.77
C SER A 52 -1.11 -6.02 -6.43
N ILE A 53 -0.12 -5.55 -5.67
CA ILE A 53 0.93 -4.67 -6.22
C ILE A 53 1.84 -5.40 -7.21
N ALA A 54 2.11 -6.68 -6.97
CA ALA A 54 2.91 -7.48 -7.88
C ALA A 54 2.18 -7.71 -9.20
N LEU A 55 0.90 -8.09 -9.14
CA LEU A 55 0.06 -8.29 -10.32
C LEU A 55 -0.11 -7.00 -11.13
N LEU A 56 -0.33 -5.85 -10.47
CA LEU A 56 -0.44 -4.59 -11.19
C LEU A 56 0.87 -4.19 -11.88
N ALA A 57 2.01 -4.34 -11.21
CA ALA A 57 3.30 -4.05 -11.82
C ALA A 57 3.54 -4.92 -13.07
N MET A 58 3.23 -6.22 -13.01
CA MET A 58 3.29 -7.12 -14.16
C MET A 58 2.36 -6.66 -15.31
N ALA A 59 1.14 -6.23 -14.98
CA ALA A 59 0.20 -5.72 -15.99
C ALA A 59 0.70 -4.43 -16.65
N ILE A 60 1.30 -3.51 -15.89
CA ILE A 60 1.89 -2.28 -16.42
C ILE A 60 3.06 -2.60 -17.37
N HIS A 61 3.91 -3.58 -17.01
CA HIS A 61 4.96 -4.07 -17.90
C HIS A 61 4.42 -4.66 -19.19
N PHE A 62 3.36 -5.47 -19.10
CA PHE A 62 2.70 -6.02 -20.30
C PHE A 62 2.18 -4.93 -21.25
N LEU A 63 1.75 -3.79 -20.71
CA LEU A 63 1.33 -2.63 -21.50
C LEU A 63 2.48 -1.80 -22.08
N GLY A 64 3.74 -2.19 -21.85
CA GLY A 64 4.93 -1.54 -22.41
C GLY A 64 5.55 -0.43 -21.55
N TYR A 65 5.12 -0.30 -20.28
CA TYR A 65 5.64 0.71 -19.35
C TYR A 65 6.55 0.06 -18.31
N ASP A 66 7.43 0.85 -17.68
CA ASP A 66 8.26 0.38 -16.58
C ASP A 66 7.59 0.71 -15.23
N ALA A 67 7.55 -0.27 -14.34
CA ALA A 67 6.93 -0.16 -13.03
C ALA A 67 7.74 -0.92 -11.97
N VAL A 68 7.58 -0.53 -10.71
CA VAL A 68 8.18 -1.24 -9.58
C VAL A 68 7.22 -1.24 -8.41
N SER A 69 7.02 -2.41 -7.81
CA SER A 69 6.16 -2.57 -6.64
C SER A 69 6.97 -2.56 -5.34
N PHE A 70 6.41 -1.98 -4.29
CA PHE A 70 7.00 -1.94 -2.96
C PHE A 70 6.00 -2.25 -1.85
N THR A 71 6.49 -2.97 -0.84
CA THR A 71 5.86 -3.01 0.48
C THR A 71 6.08 -1.69 1.22
N ALA A 72 5.25 -1.40 2.23
CA ALA A 72 5.43 -0.25 3.11
C ALA A 72 6.80 -0.26 3.81
N SER A 73 7.29 -1.44 4.20
CA SER A 73 8.62 -1.59 4.79
C SER A 73 9.75 -1.21 3.83
N GLN A 74 9.59 -1.49 2.53
CA GLN A 74 10.58 -1.17 1.50
C GLN A 74 10.68 0.33 1.18
N VAL A 75 9.61 1.10 1.41
CA VAL A 75 9.57 2.57 1.22
C VAL A 75 9.60 3.36 2.54
N GLY A 76 9.69 2.65 3.66
CA GLY A 76 9.91 3.23 4.98
C GLY A 76 8.70 3.95 5.56
N ILE A 77 7.50 3.37 5.47
CA ILE A 77 6.31 3.82 6.22
C ILE A 77 6.42 3.31 7.66
N LEU A 78 6.99 4.15 8.53
CA LEU A 78 7.19 3.83 9.94
C LEU A 78 5.88 3.99 10.71
N THR A 79 5.56 3.04 11.59
CA THR A 79 4.36 3.06 12.44
C THR A 79 4.69 2.82 13.91
N ASP A 80 3.71 3.07 14.78
CA ASP A 80 3.73 2.57 16.15
C ASP A 80 3.44 1.05 16.20
N SER A 81 3.68 0.42 17.34
CA SER A 81 3.51 -1.03 17.51
C SER A 81 2.08 -1.44 17.89
N VAL A 82 1.08 -0.62 17.54
CA VAL A 82 -0.34 -0.92 17.84
C VAL A 82 -0.94 -1.73 16.69
N TYR A 83 -0.60 -3.01 16.63
CA TYR A 83 -1.05 -3.94 15.58
C TYR A 83 -2.56 -3.87 15.32
N THR A 84 -2.98 -4.15 14.08
CA THR A 84 -4.35 -4.04 13.51
C THR A 84 -4.94 -2.63 13.37
N LYS A 85 -4.26 -1.60 13.90
CA LYS A 85 -4.72 -0.20 13.91
C LYS A 85 -3.57 0.79 14.15
N ALA A 86 -2.42 0.48 13.59
CA ALA A 86 -1.19 1.23 13.82
C ALA A 86 -1.29 2.62 13.19
N ARG A 87 -0.54 3.58 13.73
CA ARG A 87 -0.50 4.95 13.21
C ARG A 87 0.82 5.21 12.52
N ILE A 88 0.76 5.85 11.35
CA ILE A 88 1.95 6.32 10.63
C ILE A 88 2.63 7.40 11.46
N LEU A 89 3.93 7.19 11.72
CA LEU A 89 4.80 8.11 12.43
C LEU A 89 5.69 8.91 11.47
N ASP A 90 6.17 8.27 10.40
CA ASP A 90 7.07 8.89 9.43
C ASP A 90 7.08 8.12 8.09
N ILE A 91 7.50 8.79 7.00
CA ILE A 91 7.65 8.20 5.67
C ILE A 91 8.97 8.70 5.05
N LYS A 92 9.93 7.79 4.84
CA LYS A 92 11.26 8.13 4.30
C LYS A 92 11.26 8.60 2.85
N LYS A 93 10.34 8.10 2.02
CA LYS A 93 10.12 8.45 0.59
C LYS A 93 11.29 8.36 -0.41
N ASP A 94 12.56 8.33 0.02
CA ASP A 94 13.75 8.40 -0.85
C ASP A 94 13.71 7.36 -1.98
N ARG A 95 13.39 6.11 -1.63
CA ARG A 95 13.30 5.01 -2.61
C ARG A 95 12.21 5.25 -3.65
N ILE A 96 11.08 5.84 -3.27
CA ILE A 96 10.01 6.19 -4.22
C ILE A 96 10.53 7.26 -5.18
N VAL A 97 11.12 8.32 -4.64
CA VAL A 97 11.64 9.45 -5.43
C VAL A 97 12.71 8.99 -6.42
N ASP A 98 13.61 8.10 -6.01
CA ASP A 98 14.67 7.58 -6.89
C ASP A 98 14.14 6.74 -8.05
N GLU A 99 13.06 5.99 -7.85
CA GLU A 99 12.42 5.22 -8.93
C GLU A 99 11.59 6.11 -9.86
N LEU A 100 10.93 7.14 -9.31
CA LEU A 100 10.24 8.15 -10.12
C LEU A 100 11.22 8.89 -11.04
N LYS A 101 12.41 9.27 -10.54
CA LYS A 101 13.48 9.89 -11.35
C LYS A 101 14.00 9.00 -12.48
N LYS A 102 13.85 7.67 -12.36
CA LYS A 102 14.16 6.70 -13.44
C LYS A 102 13.02 6.58 -14.46
N GLY A 103 11.94 7.35 -14.28
CA GLY A 103 10.77 7.34 -15.13
C GLY A 103 9.78 6.22 -14.84
N ARG A 104 9.93 5.47 -13.75
CA ARG A 104 9.06 4.32 -13.43
C ARG A 104 7.75 4.74 -12.80
N ILE A 105 6.71 3.92 -12.97
CA ILE A 105 5.50 3.98 -12.17
C ILE A 105 5.75 3.22 -10.87
N VAL A 106 5.59 3.88 -9.72
CA VAL A 106 5.80 3.23 -8.42
C VAL A 106 4.45 2.72 -7.89
N VAL A 107 4.39 1.45 -7.52
CA VAL A 107 3.20 0.82 -6.95
C VAL A 107 3.48 0.44 -5.49
N VAL A 108 2.75 0.99 -4.53
CA VAL A 108 2.97 0.76 -3.10
C VAL A 108 1.79 0.00 -2.50
N ALA A 109 2.09 -0.99 -1.67
CA ALA A 109 1.04 -1.65 -0.91
C ALA A 109 0.45 -0.68 0.11
N GLY A 110 -0.86 -0.47 0.04
CA GLY A 110 -1.62 0.27 1.05
C GLY A 110 -1.74 -0.52 2.35
N PHE A 111 -2.41 0.05 3.35
CA PHE A 111 -2.83 -0.61 4.58
C PHE A 111 -1.71 -1.10 5.52
N GLN A 112 -0.47 -1.25 5.05
CA GLN A 112 0.67 -1.73 5.83
C GLN A 112 1.63 -0.63 6.28
N GLY A 113 2.40 -0.94 7.32
CA GLY A 113 3.50 -0.15 7.87
C GLY A 113 4.56 -1.07 8.48
N VAL A 114 5.61 -0.47 9.03
CA VAL A 114 6.67 -1.20 9.74
C VAL A 114 7.01 -0.53 11.06
N THR A 115 7.17 -1.32 12.13
CA THR A 115 7.66 -0.80 13.41
C THR A 115 9.16 -0.48 13.34
N ARG A 116 9.69 0.17 14.37
CA ARG A 116 11.15 0.40 14.51
C ARG A 116 11.95 -0.90 14.58
N ASP A 117 11.34 -1.96 15.08
CA ASP A 117 11.96 -3.28 15.23
C ASP A 117 11.84 -4.14 13.96
N GLY A 118 11.17 -3.64 12.92
CA GLY A 118 11.03 -4.32 11.64
C GLY A 118 9.77 -5.19 11.51
N ASP A 119 8.86 -5.16 12.48
CA ASP A 119 7.60 -5.89 12.40
C ASP A 119 6.61 -5.22 11.45
N ILE A 120 5.89 -6.02 10.68
CA ILE A 120 4.78 -5.54 9.84
C ILE A 120 3.61 -5.14 10.74
N THR A 121 3.01 -4.00 10.45
CA THR A 121 1.78 -3.53 11.08
C THR A 121 0.73 -3.21 10.03
N THR A 122 -0.53 -3.20 10.43
CA THR A 122 -1.62 -2.69 9.59
C THR A 122 -2.30 -1.47 10.19
N LEU A 123 -2.82 -0.60 9.33
CA LEU A 123 -3.38 0.71 9.70
C LEU A 123 -4.87 0.66 10.09
N GLY A 124 -5.49 -0.52 10.02
CA GLY A 124 -6.91 -0.70 10.25
C GLY A 124 -7.79 -0.29 9.06
N ARG A 125 -9.09 -0.09 9.31
CA ARG A 125 -10.09 0.20 8.26
C ARG A 125 -9.75 1.50 7.53
N GLY A 126 -9.81 1.49 6.20
CA GLY A 126 -9.42 2.64 5.37
C GLY A 126 -7.89 2.86 5.32
N GLY A 127 -7.11 1.84 5.67
CA GLY A 127 -5.65 1.94 5.72
C GLY A 127 -5.00 2.24 4.37
N SER A 128 -5.58 1.78 3.25
CA SER A 128 -5.08 2.12 1.91
C SER A 128 -5.27 3.61 1.59
N ASP A 129 -6.44 4.18 1.89
CA ASP A 129 -6.68 5.61 1.70
C ASP A 129 -5.76 6.44 2.60
N THR A 130 -5.59 6.01 3.85
CA THR A 130 -4.63 6.61 4.79
C THR A 130 -3.21 6.58 4.23
N THR A 131 -2.81 5.47 3.61
CA THR A 131 -1.50 5.32 2.98
C THR A 131 -1.35 6.26 1.77
N ALA A 132 -2.36 6.34 0.92
CA ALA A 132 -2.37 7.21 -0.25
C ALA A 132 -2.23 8.69 0.14
N VAL A 133 -3.03 9.15 1.09
CA VAL A 133 -2.98 10.55 1.59
C VAL A 133 -1.64 10.83 2.27
N ALA A 134 -1.15 9.90 3.09
CA ALA A 134 0.13 10.08 3.79
C ALA A 134 1.31 10.14 2.80
N LEU A 135 1.33 9.28 1.78
CA LEU A 135 2.34 9.33 0.72
C LEU A 135 2.25 10.61 -0.10
N ALA A 136 1.04 11.04 -0.49
CA ALA A 136 0.84 12.28 -1.21
C ALA A 136 1.38 13.48 -0.42
N ALA A 137 1.07 13.57 0.87
CA ALA A 137 1.60 14.60 1.76
C ALA A 137 3.13 14.53 1.89
N ALA A 138 3.69 13.34 2.11
CA ALA A 138 5.14 13.15 2.25
C ALA A 138 5.89 13.52 0.96
N LEU A 139 5.36 13.17 -0.20
CA LEU A 139 5.95 13.42 -1.52
C LEU A 139 5.72 14.86 -2.01
N GLY A 140 4.82 15.62 -1.38
CA GLY A 140 4.41 16.93 -1.88
C GLY A 140 3.68 16.83 -3.21
N ALA A 141 2.85 15.78 -3.37
CA ALA A 141 2.10 15.54 -4.59
C ALA A 141 1.09 16.68 -4.85
N GLU A 142 0.91 17.04 -6.11
CA GLU A 142 -0.05 18.08 -6.53
C GLU A 142 -1.50 17.66 -6.26
N TYR A 143 -1.79 16.37 -6.41
CA TYR A 143 -3.12 15.80 -6.18
C TYR A 143 -3.03 14.37 -5.66
N CYS A 144 -4.07 13.94 -4.94
CA CYS A 144 -4.27 12.57 -4.48
C CYS A 144 -5.65 12.12 -4.97
N GLU A 145 -5.68 11.18 -5.92
CA GLU A 145 -6.91 10.62 -6.47
C GLU A 145 -7.23 9.30 -5.76
N ILE A 146 -8.42 9.21 -5.15
CA ILE A 146 -8.93 7.98 -4.57
C ILE A 146 -9.92 7.36 -5.56
N PHE A 147 -9.57 6.17 -6.06
CA PHE A 147 -10.44 5.40 -6.94
C PHE A 147 -11.25 4.41 -6.09
N THR A 148 -12.56 4.65 -6.01
CA THR A 148 -13.51 3.79 -5.30
C THR A 148 -14.68 3.50 -6.21
N ASP A 149 -15.43 2.46 -5.88
CA ASP A 149 -16.67 2.02 -6.52
C ASP A 149 -17.90 2.88 -6.19
N VAL A 150 -17.76 3.94 -5.39
CA VAL A 150 -18.82 4.90 -5.06
C VAL A 150 -18.53 6.27 -5.69
N GLU A 151 -19.57 6.97 -6.17
CA GLU A 151 -19.43 8.23 -6.93
C GLU A 151 -18.88 9.43 -6.13
N GLY A 152 -18.51 9.26 -4.86
CA GLY A 152 -17.84 10.28 -4.04
C GLY A 152 -18.43 10.41 -2.64
N VAL A 153 -18.03 11.49 -1.95
CA VAL A 153 -18.58 11.89 -0.65
C VAL A 153 -19.64 12.98 -0.91
N PHE A 154 -20.87 12.76 -0.43
CA PHE A 154 -21.99 13.70 -0.52
C PHE A 154 -22.18 14.46 0.80
#